data_AF-A0A847AUS5-F1
#
_entry.id   AF-A0A847AUS5-F1
#
_cell.length_a   1.000
_cell.length_b   1.000
_cell.length_c   1.000
_cell.angle_alpha   90.00
_cell.angle_beta   90.00
_cell.angle_gamma   90.00
#
_symmetry.space_group_name_H-M   'P 1'
#
loop_
_entity.id
_entity.type
_entity.pdbx_description
1 polymer ?
#
loop_
_entity_poly.entity_id
_entity_poly.type
_entity_poly.pdbx_seq_one_letter_code
_entity_poly.pdbx_strand_id
1 'polypeptide(L)'
;TAQGVTTVRRTNIKNDLKELKKIIDEYQVTHIVIGIPKMLDGTIGIQGQKVLEFIEKMKKHIDLPMELEDERFTTTISERMLIDADVKRKKRKEVIDKLAAGQILSSYMQRINNQRR
;
A
#
# COMPACT_ATOMS: atom_id res chain seq x y z
N THR A 1 2.01 -1.07 16.61
CA THR A 1 0.75 -0.44 16.15
C THR A 1 1.00 0.15 14.77
N ALA A 2 0.05 0.08 13.84
CA ALA A 2 0.19 0.67 12.52
C ALA A 2 -0.10 2.19 12.59
N GLN A 3 0.84 3.02 12.14
CA GLN A 3 0.67 4.47 12.09
C GLN A 3 1.00 4.98 10.68
N GLY A 4 0.10 5.76 10.09
CA GLY A 4 0.33 6.37 8.79
C GLY A 4 1.32 7.53 8.91
N VAL A 5 2.50 7.38 8.32
CA VAL A 5 3.59 8.36 8.38
C VAL A 5 3.40 9.46 7.34
N THR A 6 3.29 9.10 6.07
CA THR A 6 3.15 10.06 4.97
C THR A 6 2.48 9.43 3.75
N THR A 7 2.02 10.25 2.82
CA THR A 7 1.51 9.83 1.51
C THR A 7 2.44 10.37 0.42
N VAL A 8 3.22 9.48 -0.19
CA VAL A 8 4.09 9.83 -1.32
C VAL A 8 3.26 9.90 -2.59
N ARG A 9 3.17 11.09 -3.20
CA ARG A 9 2.49 11.25 -4.50
C ARG A 9 3.46 10.88 -5.61
N ARG A 10 3.09 9.87 -6.39
CA ARG A 10 3.90 9.41 -7.53
C ARG A 10 4.06 10.50 -8.58
N THR A 11 5.31 10.75 -8.98
CA THR A 11 5.66 11.70 -10.04
C THR A 11 6.44 11.00 -11.15
N ASN A 12 7.63 10.53 -10.86
CA ASN A 12 8.44 9.70 -11.74
C ASN A 12 9.25 8.71 -10.89
N ILE A 13 9.68 7.61 -11.51
CA ILE A 13 10.33 6.52 -10.78
C ILE A 13 11.56 6.96 -9.99
N LYS A 14 12.37 7.89 -10.51
CA LYS A 14 13.60 8.33 -9.84
C LYS A 14 13.28 9.12 -8.56
N ASN A 15 12.33 10.04 -8.64
CA ASN A 15 11.90 10.85 -7.49
C ASN A 15 11.15 10.00 -6.47
N ASP A 16 10.24 9.13 -6.92
CA ASP A 16 9.50 8.21 -6.07
C ASP A 16 10.46 7.35 -5.24
N LEU A 17 11.49 6.76 -5.87
CA LEU A 17 12.49 5.95 -5.19
C LEU A 17 13.38 6.77 -4.25
N LYS A 18 13.73 8.01 -4.61
CA LYS A 18 14.52 8.89 -3.75
C LYS A 18 13.76 9.25 -2.47
N GLU A 19 12.47 9.54 -2.59
CA GLU A 19 11.62 9.85 -1.44
C GLU A 19 11.40 8.62 -0.56
N LEU A 20 11.16 7.45 -1.16
CA LEU A 20 11.07 6.19 -0.42
C LEU A 20 12.36 5.87 0.33
N LYS A 21 13.53 6.02 -0.30
CA LYS A 21 14.83 5.83 0.38
C LYS A 21 14.99 6.74 1.58
N LYS A 22 14.64 8.03 1.43
CA LYS A 22 14.70 8.98 2.54
C LYS A 22 13.85 8.50 3.72
N ILE A 23 12.64 8.03 3.47
CA ILE A 23 11.74 7.52 4.53
C ILE A 23 12.30 6.23 5.13
N ILE A 24 12.82 5.32 4.30
CA ILE A 24 13.46 4.08 4.77
C ILE A 24 14.62 4.39 5.72
N ASP A 25 15.48 5.33 5.35
CA ASP A 25 16.65 5.72 6.14
C ASP A 25 16.24 6.48 7.41
N GLU A 26 15.27 7.40 7.32
CA GLU A 26 14.78 8.20 8.45
C GLU A 26 14.12 7.33 9.53
N TYR A 27 13.33 6.34 9.12
CA TYR A 27 12.60 5.45 10.04
C TYR A 27 13.30 4.12 10.29
N GLN A 28 14.51 3.91 9.71
CA GLN A 28 15.27 2.66 9.82
C GLN A 28 14.41 1.43 9.48
N VAL A 29 13.69 1.52 8.36
CA VAL A 29 12.74 0.48 7.93
C VAL A 29 13.49 -0.81 7.63
N THR A 30 13.05 -1.91 8.23
CA THR A 30 13.68 -3.23 8.02
C THR A 30 12.89 -4.14 7.09
N HIS A 31 11.59 -3.87 6.90
CA HIS A 31 10.68 -4.69 6.10
C HIS A 31 9.66 -3.79 5.40
N ILE A 32 9.38 -4.08 4.13
CA ILE A 32 8.41 -3.36 3.31
C ILE A 32 7.23 -4.27 3.03
N VAL A 33 6.02 -3.77 3.27
CA VAL A 33 4.78 -4.47 2.97
C VAL A 33 4.06 -3.71 1.87
N ILE A 34 3.67 -4.41 0.82
CA ILE A 34 3.08 -3.82 -0.38
C ILE A 34 1.75 -4.49 -0.64
N GLY A 35 0.68 -3.71 -0.58
CA GLY A 35 -0.63 -4.22 -0.95
C GLY A 35 -0.76 -4.40 -2.46
N ILE A 36 -1.37 -5.51 -2.86
CA ILE A 36 -1.69 -5.82 -4.25
C ILE A 36 -3.20 -5.87 -4.42
N PRO A 37 -3.76 -5.03 -5.30
CA PRO A 37 -5.17 -5.11 -5.65
C PRO A 37 -5.38 -6.36 -6.51
N LYS A 38 -5.91 -7.42 -5.90
CA LYS A 38 -6.39 -8.61 -6.61
C LYS A 38 -7.88 -8.49 -6.86
N MET A 39 -8.32 -9.11 -7.95
CA MET A 39 -9.74 -9.24 -8.28
C MET A 39 -10.42 -10.25 -7.34
N LEU A 40 -11.75 -10.28 -7.35
CA LEU A 40 -12.54 -11.16 -6.48
C LEU A 40 -12.26 -12.65 -6.72
N ASP A 41 -11.92 -13.01 -7.96
CA ASP A 41 -11.49 -14.35 -8.36
C ASP A 41 -10.02 -14.66 -7.99
N GLY A 42 -9.31 -13.70 -7.38
CA GLY A 42 -7.91 -13.80 -6.99
C GLY A 42 -6.90 -13.48 -8.10
N THR A 43 -7.36 -13.11 -9.30
CA THR A 43 -6.47 -12.73 -10.41
C THR A 43 -5.88 -11.33 -10.22
N ILE A 44 -4.76 -11.07 -10.87
CA ILE A 44 -4.09 -9.76 -10.83
C ILE A 44 -4.55 -8.94 -12.03
N GLY A 45 -5.33 -7.89 -11.77
CA GLY A 45 -5.77 -6.96 -12.81
C GLY A 45 -4.67 -5.99 -13.26
N ILE A 46 -5.00 -5.11 -14.21
CA ILE A 46 -4.08 -4.10 -14.78
C ILE A 46 -3.42 -3.23 -13.68
N GLN A 47 -4.16 -2.89 -12.63
CA GLN A 47 -3.62 -2.11 -11.51
C GLN A 47 -2.60 -2.91 -10.70
N GLY A 48 -2.88 -4.18 -10.41
CA GLY A 48 -1.94 -5.05 -9.72
C GLY A 48 -0.67 -5.30 -10.54
N GLN A 49 -0.79 -5.42 -11.87
CA GLN A 49 0.37 -5.52 -12.76
C GLN A 49 1.27 -4.28 -12.68
N LYS A 50 0.67 -3.08 -12.64
CA LYS A 50 1.44 -1.82 -12.45
C LYS A 50 2.16 -1.76 -11.10
N VAL A 51 1.57 -2.34 -10.05
CA VAL A 51 2.19 -2.46 -8.74
C VAL A 51 3.38 -3.42 -8.81
N LEU A 52 3.22 -4.59 -9.45
CA LEU A 52 4.31 -5.56 -9.66
C LEU A 52 5.48 -4.96 -10.44
N GLU A 53 5.21 -4.24 -11.53
CA GLU A 53 6.25 -3.54 -12.30
C GLU A 53 7.00 -2.48 -11.47
N PHE A 54 6.30 -1.82 -10.54
CA PHE A 54 6.91 -0.86 -9.64
C PHE A 54 7.79 -1.56 -8.60
N ILE A 55 7.35 -2.68 -8.06
CA ILE A 55 8.13 -3.53 -7.14
C ILE A 55 9.43 -4.00 -7.81
N GLU A 56 9.37 -4.47 -9.05
CA GLU A 56 10.56 -4.91 -9.79
C GLU A 56 11.58 -3.78 -10.01
N LYS A 57 11.12 -2.53 -10.10
CA LYS A 57 12.00 -1.36 -10.13
C LYS A 57 12.54 -1.04 -8.74
N MET A 58 11.72 -1.15 -7.69
CA MET A 58 12.14 -0.93 -6.30
C MET A 58 13.24 -1.90 -5.88
N LYS A 59 13.09 -3.21 -6.18
CA LYS A 59 14.07 -4.25 -5.83
C LYS A 59 15.47 -3.99 -6.39
N LYS A 60 15.58 -3.28 -7.53
CA LYS A 60 16.88 -2.91 -8.11
C LYS A 60 17.59 -1.78 -7.35
N HIS A 61 16.87 -1.08 -6.49
CA HIS A 61 17.36 0.11 -5.80
C HIS A 61 17.27 0.04 -4.28
N ILE A 62 16.46 -0.86 -3.74
CA ILE A 62 16.18 -1.04 -2.31
C ILE A 62 16.43 -2.50 -1.96
N ASP A 63 17.39 -2.72 -1.08
CA ASP A 63 17.78 -4.05 -0.60
C ASP A 63 17.11 -4.34 0.75
N LEU A 64 15.78 -4.38 0.74
CA LEU A 64 14.97 -4.73 1.91
C LEU A 64 13.99 -5.84 1.53
N PRO A 65 13.66 -6.74 2.48
CA PRO A 65 12.59 -7.70 2.30
C PRO A 65 11.28 -6.99 1.94
N MET A 66 10.66 -7.41 0.84
CA MET A 66 9.36 -6.91 0.38
C MET A 66 8.35 -8.06 0.40
N GLU A 67 7.28 -7.90 1.17
CA GLU A 67 6.16 -8.86 1.23
C GLU A 67 4.91 -8.27 0.59
N LEU A 68 4.13 -9.15 -0.06
CA LEU A 68 2.91 -8.78 -0.77
C LEU A 68 1.69 -9.16 0.07
N GLU A 69 0.82 -8.20 0.28
CA GLU A 69 -0.43 -8.38 1.01
C GLU A 69 -1.64 -8.20 0.10
N ASP A 70 -2.70 -8.95 0.39
CA ASP A 70 -3.90 -8.97 -0.45
C ASP A 70 -4.87 -7.84 -0.03
N GLU A 71 -5.17 -6.91 -0.95
CA GLU A 71 -6.03 -5.74 -0.71
C GLU A 71 -7.52 -5.97 -1.04
N ARG A 72 -7.99 -7.22 -1.18
CA ARG A 72 -9.35 -7.61 -1.64
C ARG A 72 -10.56 -6.88 -1.04
N PHE A 73 -10.43 -6.14 0.06
CA PHE A 73 -11.54 -5.49 0.77
C PHE A 73 -11.59 -3.96 0.68
N THR A 74 -10.65 -3.30 0.00
CA THR A 74 -10.62 -1.82 -0.02
C THR A 74 -11.67 -1.21 -0.95
N THR A 75 -12.08 -1.90 -2.01
CA THR A 75 -13.01 -1.35 -3.03
C THR A 75 -14.45 -1.24 -2.52
N THR A 76 -14.96 -2.26 -1.80
CA THR A 76 -16.34 -2.29 -1.29
C THR A 76 -16.56 -1.32 -0.12
N ILE A 77 -15.54 -1.14 0.74
CA ILE A 77 -15.57 -0.15 1.83
C ILE A 77 -15.51 1.26 1.25
N SER A 78 -14.73 1.46 0.19
CA SER A 78 -14.66 2.73 -0.55
C SER A 78 -16.04 3.11 -1.10
N GLU A 79 -16.74 2.21 -1.81
CA GLU A 79 -18.07 2.54 -2.38
C GLU A 79 -19.11 2.93 -1.32
N ARG A 80 -19.19 2.23 -0.19
CA ARG A 80 -20.15 2.57 0.88
C ARG A 80 -19.83 3.91 1.55
N MET A 81 -18.56 4.18 1.87
CA MET A 81 -18.17 5.49 2.44
C MET A 81 -18.29 6.64 1.43
N LEU A 82 -18.19 6.36 0.12
CA LEU A 82 -18.35 7.36 -0.95
C LEU A 82 -19.80 7.84 -1.11
N ILE A 83 -20.79 7.04 -0.71
CA ILE A 83 -22.23 7.39 -0.77
C ILE A 83 -22.62 8.29 0.42
N ASP A 84 -22.07 8.03 1.61
CA ASP A 84 -22.47 8.73 2.84
C ASP A 84 -21.81 10.11 3.03
N ALA A 85 -20.71 10.39 2.33
CA ALA A 85 -19.95 11.61 2.54
C ALA A 85 -19.92 12.46 1.26
N ASP A 86 -20.65 13.58 1.26
CA ASP A 86 -20.72 14.60 0.19
C ASP A 86 -19.40 15.38 0.00
N VAL A 87 -18.29 14.66 -0.10
CA VAL A 87 -16.93 15.20 -0.17
C VAL A 87 -16.46 15.16 -1.62
N LYS A 88 -15.74 16.19 -2.08
CA LYS A 88 -15.18 16.24 -3.44
C LYS A 88 -14.32 14.99 -3.72
N ARG A 89 -14.52 14.34 -4.89
CA ARG A 89 -13.85 13.07 -5.29
C ARG A 89 -12.35 13.00 -4.97
N LYS A 90 -11.63 14.11 -5.15
CA LYS A 90 -10.18 14.19 -4.88
C LYS A 90 -9.81 14.00 -3.40
N LYS A 91 -10.56 14.62 -2.47
CA LYS A 91 -10.35 14.48 -1.03
C LYS A 91 -10.69 13.07 -0.54
N ARG A 92 -11.70 12.43 -1.16
CA ARG A 92 -12.10 11.06 -0.82
C ARG A 92 -10.98 10.06 -1.13
N LYS A 93 -10.34 10.20 -2.29
CA LYS A 93 -9.22 9.34 -2.68
C LYS A 93 -8.07 9.37 -1.68
N GLU A 94 -7.67 10.56 -1.22
CA GLU A 94 -6.57 10.71 -0.26
C GLU A 94 -6.86 10.05 1.10
N VAL A 95 -8.11 10.17 1.58
CA VAL A 95 -8.54 9.53 2.84
C VAL A 95 -8.57 8.01 2.68
N ILE A 96 -9.12 7.50 1.58
CA ILE A 96 -9.17 6.07 1.27
C ILE A 96 -7.74 5.50 1.18
N ASP A 97 -6.83 6.18 0.48
CA ASP A 97 -5.45 5.71 0.30
C ASP A 97 -4.72 5.59 1.67
N LYS A 98 -4.93 6.55 2.58
CA LYS A 98 -4.33 6.50 3.93
C LYS A 98 -4.92 5.38 4.79
N LEU A 99 -6.24 5.17 4.72
CA LEU A 99 -6.91 4.09 5.45
C LEU A 99 -6.50 2.71 4.92
N ALA A 100 -6.42 2.55 3.60
CA ALA A 100 -5.97 1.33 2.96
C ALA A 100 -4.56 0.95 3.41
N ALA A 101 -3.60 1.88 3.39
CA ALA A 101 -2.24 1.65 3.87
C ALA A 101 -2.18 1.15 5.32
N GLY A 102 -2.98 1.75 6.22
CA GLY A 102 -3.06 1.31 7.61
C GLY A 102 -3.69 -0.07 7.78
N GLN A 103 -4.72 -0.39 6.99
CA GLN A 103 -5.39 -1.69 7.01
C GLN A 103 -4.48 -2.81 6.51
N ILE A 104 -3.72 -2.57 5.43
CA ILE A 104 -2.74 -3.52 4.89
C ILE A 104 -1.70 -3.89 5.94
N LEU A 105 -1.10 -2.88 6.58
CA LEU A 105 -0.10 -3.11 7.62
C LEU A 105 -0.69 -3.85 8.82
N SER A 106 -1.93 -3.52 9.21
CA SER A 106 -2.61 -4.21 10.31
C SER A 106 -2.89 -5.69 9.97
N SER A 107 -3.34 -5.96 8.74
CA SER A 107 -3.55 -7.32 8.22
C SER A 107 -2.27 -8.15 8.23
N TYR A 108 -1.16 -7.57 7.74
CA TYR A 108 0.16 -8.17 7.78
C TYR A 108 0.61 -8.52 9.20
N MET A 109 0.49 -7.58 10.13
CA MET A 109 0.85 -7.80 11.53
C MET A 109 0.03 -8.92 12.17
N GLN A 110 -1.27 -8.99 11.85
CA GLN A 110 -2.14 -10.09 12.31
C GLN A 110 -1.72 -11.43 11.72
N ARG A 111 -1.43 -11.50 10.42
CA ARG A 111 -0.95 -12.72 9.75
C ARG A 111 0.32 -13.25 10.40
N ILE A 112 1.32 -12.39 10.64
CA ILE A 112 2.56 -12.80 11.30
C ILE A 112 2.30 -13.26 12.73
N ASN A 113 1.46 -12.53 13.48
CA ASN A 113 1.17 -12.89 14.86
C ASN A 113 0.47 -14.26 14.97
N ASN A 114 -0.41 -14.58 14.02
CA ASN A 114 -1.07 -15.87 13.95
C ASN A 114 -0.14 -17.00 13.49
N GLN A 115 0.87 -16.71 12.67
CA GLN A 115 1.89 -17.69 12.26
C GLN A 115 2.92 -18.01 13.35
N ARG A 116 3.06 -17.15 14.36
CA ARG A 116 3.96 -17.33 15.51
C ARG A 116 3.31 -18.05 16.70
N ARG A 117 2.03 -18.42 16.59
CA ARG A 117 1.29 -19.22 17.57
C ARG A 117 1.18 -20.65 17.09
#